data_AF-A0A811GC86-F1
#
_entry.id   AF-A0A811GC86-F1
#
_cell.length_a   1.000
_cell.length_b   1.000
_cell.length_c   1.000
_cell.angle_alpha   90.00
_cell.angle_beta   90.00
_cell.angle_gamma   90.00
#
_symmetry.space_group_name_H-M   'P 1'
#
loop_
_entity.id
_entity.type
_entity.pdbx_description
1 polymer ?
#
loop_
_entity_poly.entity_id
_entity_poly.type
_entity_poly.pdbx_seq_one_letter_code
_entity_poly.pdbx_strand_id
1 'polypeptide(L)'
;MPFFGFIPSAELLTSIQTGQEKKNSSEPLYPLRDKTALLINEEIIDAILTELVRRFPASDKRDTAEKLAGYVKSTVAVLLKQLLSKSSNDVVKQSIEFSQKSLFKDAAGNFRVGEPLDASLVTNLKNSYAEIKAGNEVNKAVLTELYKQFAEATVRHFMNDFNKTLDLGMIKRKAADLGSAAVIKAVHIAADKIIPNLNKEELLALAEYHDTLFHA
;
A
#
# COMPACT_ATOMS: atom_id res chain seq x y z
N MET A 1 -2.94 13.13 -12.85
CA MET A 1 -3.63 12.87 -11.56
C MET A 1 -2.56 12.27 -10.68
N PRO A 2 -2.19 12.94 -9.57
CA PRO A 2 -1.14 12.43 -8.71
C PRO A 2 -1.56 11.11 -8.05
N PHE A 3 -0.62 10.17 -7.95
CA PHE A 3 -0.87 8.84 -7.39
C PHE A 3 0.38 8.27 -6.73
N PHE A 4 0.17 7.39 -5.76
CA PHE A 4 1.19 6.44 -5.33
C PHE A 4 1.05 5.17 -6.16
N GLY A 5 2.16 4.54 -6.54
CA GLY A 5 2.10 3.20 -7.12
C GLY A 5 3.44 2.48 -7.23
N PHE A 6 3.44 1.19 -6.87
CA PHE A 6 4.58 0.29 -7.03
C PHE A 6 4.46 -0.49 -8.35
N ILE A 7 5.61 -0.96 -8.87
CA ILE A 7 5.61 -1.86 -10.04
C ILE A 7 5.12 -3.23 -9.56
N PRO A 8 3.98 -3.74 -10.04
CA PRO A 8 3.49 -5.05 -9.64
C PRO A 8 4.38 -6.15 -10.22
N SER A 9 4.44 -7.28 -9.55
CA SER A 9 4.98 -8.51 -10.13
C SER A 9 4.20 -8.90 -11.40
N ALA A 10 4.83 -9.70 -12.26
CA ALA A 10 4.15 -10.25 -13.43
C ALA A 10 2.90 -11.07 -13.03
N GLU A 11 2.96 -11.76 -11.88
CA GLU A 11 1.83 -12.53 -11.36
C GLU A 11 0.67 -11.64 -10.94
N LEU A 12 0.93 -10.56 -10.19
CA LEU A 12 -0.10 -9.62 -9.78
C LEU A 12 -0.72 -8.91 -10.99
N LEU A 13 0.10 -8.42 -11.92
CA LEU A 13 -0.38 -7.76 -13.13
C LEU A 13 -1.28 -8.70 -13.95
N THR A 14 -0.83 -9.93 -14.19
CA THR A 14 -1.60 -10.95 -14.91
C THR A 14 -2.91 -11.27 -14.18
N SER A 15 -2.88 -11.35 -12.85
CA SER A 15 -4.06 -11.62 -12.02
C SER A 15 -5.12 -10.52 -12.17
N ILE A 16 -4.72 -9.24 -12.12
CA ILE A 16 -5.62 -8.09 -12.33
C ILE A 16 -6.21 -8.11 -13.75
N GLN A 17 -5.37 -8.28 -14.78
CA GLN A 17 -5.80 -8.30 -16.18
C GLN A 17 -6.75 -9.45 -16.49
N THR A 18 -6.43 -10.66 -16.00
CA THR A 18 -7.30 -11.83 -16.13
C THR A 18 -8.65 -11.58 -15.45
N GLY A 19 -8.66 -10.91 -14.29
CA GLY A 19 -9.89 -10.53 -13.61
C GLY A 19 -10.78 -9.66 -14.50
N GLN A 20 -10.18 -8.66 -15.14
CA GLN A 20 -10.90 -7.76 -16.04
C GLN A 20 -11.44 -8.48 -17.28
N GLU A 21 -10.65 -9.36 -17.89
CA GLU A 21 -11.07 -10.17 -19.06
C GLU A 21 -12.22 -11.11 -18.70
N LYS A 22 -12.12 -11.78 -17.54
CA LYS A 22 -13.10 -12.77 -17.10
C LYS A 22 -14.27 -12.18 -16.31
N LYS A 23 -14.40 -10.86 -16.14
CA LYS A 23 -15.40 -10.24 -15.25
C LYS A 23 -16.86 -10.58 -15.56
N ASN A 24 -17.16 -11.02 -16.79
CA ASN A 24 -18.49 -11.45 -17.22
C ASN A 24 -18.58 -12.98 -17.44
N SER A 25 -17.60 -13.74 -16.94
CA SER A 25 -17.58 -15.20 -17.02
C SER A 25 -18.66 -15.82 -16.12
N SER A 26 -19.16 -16.99 -16.54
CA SER A 26 -20.02 -17.85 -15.71
C SER A 26 -19.24 -18.72 -14.73
N GLU A 27 -17.91 -18.82 -14.87
CA GLU A 27 -17.05 -19.53 -13.91
C GLU A 27 -16.99 -18.79 -12.57
N PRO A 28 -16.87 -19.48 -11.42
CA PRO A 28 -16.71 -18.79 -10.14
C PRO A 28 -15.43 -17.93 -10.10
N LEU A 29 -15.58 -16.62 -9.93
CA LEU A 29 -14.46 -15.67 -9.95
C LEU A 29 -13.86 -15.38 -8.57
N TYR A 30 -14.52 -15.80 -7.49
CA TYR A 30 -14.06 -15.55 -6.13
C TYR A 30 -12.61 -16.04 -5.84
N PRO A 31 -12.11 -17.17 -6.39
CA PRO A 31 -10.73 -17.58 -6.17
C PRO A 31 -9.71 -16.62 -6.81
N LEU A 32 -10.04 -16.07 -7.99
CA LEU A 32 -9.21 -15.09 -8.66
C LEU A 32 -9.15 -13.79 -7.85
N ARG A 33 -10.31 -13.30 -7.39
CA ARG A 33 -10.41 -12.11 -6.53
C ARG A 33 -9.65 -12.27 -5.22
N ASP A 34 -9.75 -13.43 -4.57
CA ASP A 34 -9.01 -13.73 -3.34
C ASP A 34 -7.49 -13.72 -3.60
N LYS A 35 -7.05 -14.35 -4.69
CA LYS A 35 -5.65 -14.34 -5.13
C LYS A 35 -5.14 -12.92 -5.39
N THR A 36 -5.87 -12.13 -6.20
CA THR A 36 -5.48 -10.75 -6.51
C THR A 36 -5.39 -9.90 -5.25
N ALA A 37 -6.37 -9.97 -4.35
CA ALA A 37 -6.38 -9.19 -3.11
C ALA A 37 -5.18 -9.54 -2.20
N LEU A 38 -4.86 -10.83 -2.09
CA LEU A 38 -3.70 -11.29 -1.32
C LEU A 38 -2.38 -10.83 -1.92
N LEU A 39 -2.22 -10.90 -3.25
CA LEU A 39 -1.04 -10.39 -3.95
C LEU A 39 -0.88 -8.87 -3.78
N ILE A 40 -1.95 -8.09 -3.91
CA ILE A 40 -1.92 -6.64 -3.65
C ILE A 40 -1.47 -6.36 -2.23
N ASN A 41 -2.09 -7.01 -1.24
CA ASN A 41 -1.74 -6.87 0.17
C ASN A 41 -0.26 -7.22 0.43
N GLU A 42 0.22 -8.27 -0.23
CA GLU A 42 1.60 -8.71 -0.09
C GLU A 42 2.59 -7.68 -0.65
N GLU A 43 2.40 -7.33 -1.92
CA GLU A 43 3.36 -6.52 -2.67
C GLU A 43 3.33 -5.05 -2.25
N ILE A 44 2.20 -4.51 -1.78
CA ILE A 44 2.16 -3.13 -1.28
C ILE A 44 2.95 -2.95 0.02
N ILE A 45 2.88 -3.94 0.94
CA ILE A 45 3.65 -3.91 2.19
C ILE A 45 5.13 -4.08 1.88
N ASP A 46 5.47 -4.94 0.92
CA ASP A 46 6.85 -5.08 0.47
C ASP A 46 7.38 -3.78 -0.13
N ALA A 47 6.60 -3.15 -1.01
CA ALA A 47 6.99 -1.91 -1.66
C ALA A 47 7.14 -0.75 -0.67
N ILE A 48 6.25 -0.59 0.31
CA ILE A 48 6.30 0.55 1.24
C ILE A 48 7.32 0.32 2.36
N LEU A 49 7.48 -0.91 2.84
CA LEU A 49 8.19 -1.19 4.09
C LEU A 49 9.38 -2.12 3.90
N THR A 50 9.17 -3.33 3.36
CA THR A 50 10.24 -4.34 3.27
C THR A 50 11.41 -3.84 2.43
N GLU A 51 11.14 -3.32 1.24
CA GLU A 51 12.16 -2.82 0.31
C GLU A 51 12.85 -1.55 0.82
N LEU A 52 12.13 -0.69 1.55
CA LEU A 52 12.72 0.46 2.22
C LEU A 52 13.76 0.01 3.26
N VAL A 53 13.37 -0.89 4.15
CA VAL A 53 14.24 -1.35 5.25
C VAL A 53 15.48 -2.04 4.69
N ARG A 54 15.36 -2.84 3.63
CA ARG A 54 16.50 -3.50 2.98
C ARG A 54 17.53 -2.53 2.43
N ARG A 55 17.12 -1.30 2.09
CA ARG A 55 18.00 -0.24 1.60
C ARG A 55 18.69 0.55 2.72
N PHE A 56 18.29 0.37 3.97
CA PHE A 56 19.01 0.98 5.09
C PHE A 56 20.38 0.32 5.28
N PRO A 57 21.36 1.07 5.83
CA PRO A 57 22.65 0.52 6.22
C PRO A 57 22.49 -0.69 7.16
N ALA A 58 23.37 -1.67 6.99
CA ALA A 58 23.37 -2.87 7.83
C ALA A 58 23.52 -2.50 9.30
N SER A 59 22.56 -2.93 10.12
CA SER A 59 22.50 -2.64 11.56
C SER A 59 21.49 -3.56 12.24
N ASP A 60 21.64 -3.77 13.55
CA ASP A 60 20.64 -4.52 14.34
C ASP A 60 19.25 -3.88 14.26
N LYS A 61 19.20 -2.54 14.11
CA LYS A 61 17.98 -1.76 13.89
C LYS A 61 17.30 -2.17 12.58
N ARG A 62 18.08 -2.28 11.49
CA ARG A 62 17.57 -2.74 10.19
C ARG A 62 17.01 -4.15 10.28
N ASP A 63 17.77 -5.07 10.85
CA ASP A 63 17.36 -6.48 10.93
C ASP A 63 16.11 -6.66 11.79
N THR A 64 15.96 -5.84 12.84
CA THR A 64 14.74 -5.77 13.66
C THR A 64 13.56 -5.20 12.86
N ALA A 65 13.78 -4.13 12.08
CA ALA A 65 12.75 -3.54 11.25
C ALA A 65 12.28 -4.50 10.14
N GLU A 66 13.17 -5.31 9.56
CA GLU A 66 12.81 -6.28 8.52
C GLU A 66 11.94 -7.42 9.10
N LYS A 67 12.27 -7.92 10.29
CA LYS A 67 11.42 -8.88 11.01
C LYS A 67 10.05 -8.31 11.32
N LEU A 68 9.99 -7.04 11.73
CA LEU A 68 8.72 -6.36 12.00
C LEU A 68 7.89 -6.20 10.72
N ALA A 69 8.51 -5.85 9.59
CA ALA A 69 7.84 -5.78 8.30
C ALA A 69 7.20 -7.12 7.91
N GLY A 70 7.94 -8.23 8.07
CA GLY A 70 7.43 -9.58 7.84
C GLY A 70 6.26 -9.94 8.76
N TYR A 71 6.30 -9.52 10.03
CA TYR A 71 5.19 -9.71 10.97
C TYR A 71 3.93 -8.91 10.59
N VAL A 72 4.09 -7.66 10.16
CA VAL A 72 2.97 -6.82 9.67
C VAL A 72 2.35 -7.48 8.43
N LYS A 73 3.18 -7.84 7.45
CA LYS A 73 2.78 -8.52 6.22
C LYS A 73 1.92 -9.76 6.49
N SER A 74 2.38 -10.63 7.38
CA SER A 74 1.67 -11.86 7.74
C SER A 74 0.38 -11.60 8.54
N THR A 75 0.38 -10.62 9.45
CA THR A 75 -0.82 -10.25 10.23
C THR A 75 -1.93 -9.70 9.34
N VAL A 76 -1.62 -8.76 8.45
CA VAL A 76 -2.63 -8.18 7.55
C VAL A 76 -3.15 -9.24 6.57
N ALA A 77 -2.30 -10.14 6.09
CA ALA A 77 -2.73 -11.27 5.25
C ALA A 77 -3.73 -12.20 5.97
N VAL A 78 -3.53 -12.47 7.26
CA VAL A 78 -4.49 -13.27 8.07
C VAL A 78 -5.82 -12.54 8.19
N LEU A 79 -5.80 -11.24 8.50
CA LEU A 79 -7.03 -10.44 8.60
C LEU A 79 -7.79 -10.41 7.27
N LEU A 80 -7.09 -10.19 6.15
CA LEU A 80 -7.69 -10.19 4.82
C LEU A 80 -8.34 -11.54 4.50
N LYS A 81 -7.67 -12.66 4.78
CA LYS A 81 -8.24 -14.02 4.59
C LYS A 81 -9.53 -14.24 5.38
N GLN A 82 -9.70 -13.62 6.55
CA GLN A 82 -10.93 -13.72 7.33
C GLN A 82 -12.10 -12.94 6.71
N LEU A 83 -11.79 -11.87 5.96
CA LEU A 83 -12.78 -11.06 5.25
C LEU A 83 -13.19 -11.70 3.92
N LEU A 84 -12.24 -12.34 3.23
CA LEU A 84 -12.49 -13.07 1.99
C LEU A 84 -13.38 -14.29 2.26
N SER A 85 -14.36 -14.50 1.38
CA SER A 85 -15.23 -15.67 1.40
C SER A 85 -15.79 -15.92 0.02
N LYS A 86 -16.35 -17.13 -0.19
CA LYS A 86 -17.12 -17.42 -1.40
C LYS A 86 -18.22 -16.37 -1.60
N SER A 87 -18.33 -15.85 -2.82
CA SER A 87 -19.31 -14.83 -3.21
C SER A 87 -19.79 -15.08 -4.64
N SER A 88 -20.94 -14.52 -5.01
CA SER A 88 -21.42 -14.53 -6.40
C SER A 88 -20.53 -13.67 -7.30
N ASN A 89 -20.57 -13.92 -8.60
CA ASN A 89 -19.80 -13.12 -9.57
C ASN A 89 -20.24 -11.65 -9.59
N ASP A 90 -21.50 -11.34 -9.29
CA ASP A 90 -21.99 -9.94 -9.19
C ASP A 90 -21.28 -9.15 -8.08
N VAL A 91 -21.03 -9.80 -6.94
CA VAL A 91 -20.24 -9.20 -5.84
C VAL A 91 -18.77 -9.15 -6.22
N VAL A 92 -18.21 -10.26 -6.71
CA VAL A 92 -16.78 -10.37 -7.07
C VAL A 92 -16.38 -9.33 -8.13
N LYS A 93 -17.28 -9.02 -9.06
CA LYS A 93 -17.06 -8.01 -10.09
C LYS A 93 -16.70 -6.65 -9.51
N GLN A 94 -17.27 -6.25 -8.38
CA GLN A 94 -16.94 -4.99 -7.71
C GLN A 94 -15.48 -4.97 -7.24
N SER A 95 -14.99 -6.08 -6.68
CA SER A 95 -13.59 -6.21 -6.26
C SER A 95 -12.61 -6.25 -7.44
N ILE A 96 -13.00 -6.88 -8.55
CA ILE A 96 -12.24 -6.87 -9.81
C ILE A 96 -12.14 -5.45 -10.36
N GLU A 97 -13.27 -4.73 -10.42
CA GLU A 97 -13.31 -3.34 -10.88
C GLU A 97 -12.50 -2.42 -9.97
N PHE A 98 -12.53 -2.63 -8.66
CA PHE A 98 -11.65 -1.94 -7.71
C PHE A 98 -10.18 -2.20 -8.04
N SER A 99 -9.78 -3.46 -8.20
CA SER A 99 -8.38 -3.82 -8.52
C SER A 99 -7.91 -3.19 -9.83
N GLN A 100 -8.80 -3.10 -10.83
CA GLN A 100 -8.54 -2.41 -12.09
C GLN A 100 -8.42 -0.89 -11.93
N LYS A 101 -9.23 -0.27 -11.06
CA LYS A 101 -9.12 1.17 -10.73
C LYS A 101 -7.84 1.50 -9.97
N SER A 102 -7.26 0.52 -9.28
CA SER A 102 -5.96 0.62 -8.62
C SER A 102 -4.78 0.40 -9.57
N LEU A 103 -5.00 0.19 -10.86
CA LEU A 103 -3.95 -0.01 -11.87
C LEU A 103 -3.74 1.26 -12.71
N PHE A 104 -2.57 1.88 -12.55
CA PHE A 104 -2.15 3.12 -13.20
C PHE A 104 -1.07 2.84 -14.23
N LYS A 105 -0.77 3.86 -15.06
CA LYS A 105 0.44 3.92 -15.88
C LYS A 105 1.28 5.12 -15.46
N ASP A 106 2.56 4.91 -15.24
CA ASP A 106 3.51 6.00 -15.03
C ASP A 106 3.85 6.73 -16.35
N ALA A 107 4.63 7.81 -16.26
CA ALA A 107 5.02 8.61 -17.43
C ALA A 107 5.86 7.82 -18.44
N ALA A 108 6.53 6.74 -18.03
CA ALA A 108 7.27 5.84 -18.90
C ALA A 108 6.37 4.72 -19.49
N GLY A 109 5.09 4.69 -19.14
CA GLY A 109 4.12 3.71 -19.60
C GLY A 109 4.11 2.39 -18.82
N ASN A 110 4.89 2.27 -17.74
CA ASN A 110 4.89 1.08 -16.91
C ASN A 110 3.61 1.01 -16.07
N PHE A 111 3.09 -0.19 -15.89
CA PHE A 111 1.97 -0.42 -14.99
C PHE A 111 2.38 -0.24 -13.53
N ARG A 112 1.50 0.39 -12.75
CA ARG A 112 1.68 0.64 -11.32
C ARG A 112 0.42 0.25 -10.56
N VAL A 113 0.54 -0.49 -9.47
CA VAL A 113 -0.57 -0.74 -8.54
C VAL A 113 -0.49 0.26 -7.39
N GLY A 114 -1.59 0.93 -7.08
CA GLY A 114 -1.65 1.90 -6.00
C GLY A 114 -2.98 2.66 -5.93
N GLU A 115 -2.92 3.93 -5.54
CA GLU A 115 -4.08 4.77 -5.25
C GLU A 115 -3.88 6.22 -5.70
N PRO A 116 -4.95 6.92 -6.07
CA PRO A 116 -4.87 8.36 -6.29
C PRO A 116 -4.55 9.06 -4.96
N LEU A 117 -3.72 10.08 -5.02
CA LEU A 117 -3.34 10.90 -3.87
C LEU A 117 -3.69 12.36 -4.10
N ASP A 118 -3.84 13.09 -3.00
CA ASP A 118 -3.96 14.54 -3.04
C ASP A 118 -2.70 15.17 -3.66
N ALA A 119 -2.90 16.14 -4.55
CA ALA A 119 -1.80 16.76 -5.28
C ALA A 119 -0.82 17.49 -4.37
N SER A 120 -1.32 18.10 -3.28
CA SER A 120 -0.47 18.80 -2.31
C SER A 120 0.36 17.79 -1.51
N LEU A 121 -0.21 16.63 -1.15
CA LEU A 121 0.53 15.57 -0.48
C LEU A 121 1.70 15.07 -1.35
N VAL A 122 1.45 14.73 -2.61
CA VAL A 122 2.50 14.26 -3.54
C VAL A 122 3.56 15.35 -3.73
N THR A 123 3.15 16.59 -3.96
CA THR A 123 4.09 17.72 -4.14
C THR A 123 4.99 17.90 -2.91
N ASN A 124 4.41 17.89 -1.71
CA ASN A 124 5.15 18.10 -0.47
C ASN A 124 6.10 16.95 -0.13
N LEU A 125 5.70 15.70 -0.42
CA LEU A 125 6.57 14.53 -0.30
C LEU A 125 7.75 14.63 -1.27
N LYS A 126 7.50 14.90 -2.56
CA LYS A 126 8.55 15.04 -3.57
C LYS A 126 9.52 16.17 -3.26
N ASN A 127 9.01 17.30 -2.76
CA ASN A 127 9.86 18.40 -2.29
C ASN A 127 10.74 17.95 -1.12
N SER A 128 10.18 17.29 -0.11
CA SER A 128 10.97 16.74 1.01
C SER A 128 12.06 15.77 0.53
N TYR A 129 11.76 14.91 -0.45
CA TYR A 129 12.74 14.00 -1.02
C TYR A 129 13.83 14.71 -1.80
N ALA A 130 13.50 15.74 -2.57
CA ALA A 130 14.47 16.54 -3.30
C ALA A 130 15.44 17.25 -2.34
N GLU A 131 14.94 17.83 -1.25
CA GLU A 131 15.76 18.47 -0.22
C GLU A 131 16.72 17.47 0.46
N ILE A 132 16.23 16.28 0.83
CA ILE A 132 17.09 15.22 1.40
C ILE A 132 18.20 14.82 0.41
N LYS A 133 17.87 14.62 -0.87
CA LYS A 133 18.83 14.23 -1.91
C LYS A 133 19.86 15.33 -2.20
N ALA A 134 19.47 16.59 -2.04
CA ALA A 134 20.38 17.74 -2.13
C ALA A 134 21.30 17.85 -0.90
N GLY A 135 21.08 17.05 0.15
CA GLY A 135 21.84 17.06 1.39
C GLY A 135 21.40 18.15 2.37
N ASN A 136 20.26 18.78 2.12
CA ASN A 136 19.70 19.82 2.99
C ASN A 136 19.04 19.21 4.23
N GLU A 137 18.94 20.00 5.29
CA GLU A 137 18.17 19.61 6.47
C GLU A 137 16.68 19.68 6.16
N VAL A 138 15.95 18.61 6.50
CA VAL A 138 14.49 18.56 6.37
C VAL A 138 13.82 18.58 7.73
N ASN A 139 12.66 19.24 7.79
CA ASN A 139 11.81 19.20 8.96
C ASN A 139 11.17 17.81 9.08
N LYS A 140 11.77 16.96 9.92
CA LYS A 140 11.29 15.60 10.17
C LYS A 140 9.87 15.55 10.74
N ALA A 141 9.43 16.57 11.49
CA ALA A 141 8.05 16.62 11.99
C ALA A 141 7.05 16.80 10.84
N VAL A 142 7.36 17.67 9.87
CA VAL A 142 6.54 17.82 8.66
C VAL A 142 6.55 16.53 7.84
N LEU A 143 7.72 15.92 7.67
CA LEU A 143 7.83 14.63 6.97
C LEU A 143 6.98 13.54 7.63
N THR A 144 6.99 13.45 8.96
CA THR A 144 6.15 12.53 9.72
C THR A 144 4.67 12.72 9.41
N GLU A 145 4.17 13.96 9.39
CA GLU A 145 2.77 14.23 9.09
C GLU A 145 2.40 13.89 7.63
N LEU A 146 3.30 14.10 6.68
CA LEU A 146 3.09 13.67 5.29
C LEU A 146 2.97 12.14 5.18
N TYR A 147 3.81 11.39 5.89
CA TYR A 147 3.73 9.93 5.92
C TYR A 147 2.46 9.40 6.59
N LYS A 148 1.95 10.09 7.61
CA LYS A 148 0.65 9.77 8.22
C LYS A 148 -0.49 9.97 7.22
N GLN A 149 -0.52 11.10 6.52
CA GLN A 149 -1.53 11.37 5.48
C GLN A 149 -1.47 10.32 4.36
N PHE A 150 -0.27 9.96 3.92
CA PHE A 150 -0.08 8.88 2.95
C PHE A 150 -0.64 7.55 3.48
N ALA A 151 -0.24 7.14 4.69
CA ALA A 151 -0.71 5.90 5.29
C ALA A 151 -2.25 5.85 5.44
N GLU A 152 -2.88 6.95 5.84
CA GLU A 152 -4.33 7.04 5.91
C GLU A 152 -5.00 6.86 4.54
N ALA A 153 -4.43 7.47 3.49
CA ALA A 153 -4.92 7.33 2.12
C ALA A 153 -4.81 5.87 1.64
N THR A 154 -3.65 5.24 1.85
CA THR A 154 -3.42 3.84 1.47
C THR A 154 -4.36 2.88 2.21
N VAL A 155 -4.51 3.04 3.53
CA VAL A 155 -5.44 2.22 4.34
C VAL A 155 -6.89 2.44 3.91
N ARG A 156 -7.28 3.70 3.65
CA ARG A 156 -8.63 4.00 3.17
C ARG A 156 -8.91 3.30 1.85
N HIS A 157 -7.99 3.35 0.89
CA HIS A 157 -8.18 2.74 -0.41
C HIS A 157 -8.17 1.20 -0.31
N PHE A 158 -7.07 0.60 0.17
CA PHE A 158 -6.87 -0.84 0.10
C PHE A 158 -7.55 -1.65 1.22
N MET A 159 -7.94 -1.01 2.33
CA MET A 159 -8.77 -1.67 3.33
C MET A 159 -10.22 -1.20 3.21
N ASN A 160 -10.50 0.09 3.41
CA ASN A 160 -11.89 0.52 3.59
C ASN A 160 -12.70 0.44 2.30
N ASP A 161 -12.16 0.96 1.20
CA ASP A 161 -12.86 0.96 -0.09
C ASP A 161 -12.89 -0.44 -0.71
N PHE A 162 -11.82 -1.22 -0.56
CA PHE A 162 -11.85 -2.63 -0.93
C PHE A 162 -12.89 -3.43 -0.14
N ASN A 163 -12.97 -3.25 1.19
CA ASN A 163 -13.94 -3.96 2.04
C ASN A 163 -15.40 -3.64 1.67
N LYS A 164 -15.68 -2.46 1.10
CA LYS A 164 -17.02 -2.12 0.58
C LYS A 164 -17.40 -2.93 -0.66
N THR A 165 -16.41 -3.46 -1.40
CA THR A 165 -16.66 -4.36 -2.53
C THR A 165 -16.97 -5.79 -2.08
N LEU A 166 -16.68 -6.11 -0.82
CA LEU A 166 -16.97 -7.40 -0.23
C LEU A 166 -18.40 -7.36 0.34
N ASP A 167 -19.18 -8.41 0.08
CA ASP A 167 -20.51 -8.58 0.68
C ASP A 167 -20.40 -9.01 2.15
N LEU A 168 -19.82 -8.13 2.97
CA LEU A 168 -19.61 -8.36 4.39
C LEU A 168 -20.93 -8.16 5.12
N GLY A 169 -21.40 -9.21 5.80
CA GLY A 169 -22.43 -9.06 6.81
C GLY A 169 -22.02 -8.08 7.92
N MET A 170 -22.99 -7.56 8.68
CA MET A 170 -22.77 -6.48 9.66
C MET A 170 -21.63 -6.73 10.65
N ILE A 171 -21.45 -7.97 11.11
CA ILE A 171 -20.38 -8.33 12.07
C ILE A 171 -19.00 -8.19 11.43
N LYS A 172 -18.78 -8.80 10.25
CA LYS A 172 -17.50 -8.72 9.54
C LYS A 172 -17.18 -7.29 9.12
N ARG A 173 -18.19 -6.51 8.72
CA ARG A 173 -18.04 -5.10 8.36
C ARG A 173 -17.52 -4.28 9.55
N LYS A 174 -18.17 -4.38 10.71
CA LYS A 174 -17.70 -3.70 11.94
C LYS A 174 -16.29 -4.12 12.35
N ALA A 175 -15.98 -5.43 12.26
CA ALA A 175 -14.64 -5.93 12.56
C ALA A 175 -13.58 -5.37 11.60
N ALA A 176 -13.92 -5.28 10.31
CA ALA A 176 -13.05 -4.70 9.29
C ALA A 176 -12.80 -3.20 9.51
N ASP A 177 -13.86 -2.45 9.86
CA ASP A 177 -13.75 -1.02 10.18
C ASP A 177 -12.83 -0.78 11.39
N LEU A 178 -13.01 -1.55 12.48
CA LEU A 178 -12.13 -1.53 13.65
C LEU A 178 -10.69 -1.91 13.31
N GLY A 179 -10.51 -2.92 12.45
CA GLY A 179 -9.20 -3.33 11.95
C GLY A 179 -8.48 -2.21 11.22
N SER A 180 -9.17 -1.50 10.32
CA SER A 180 -8.59 -0.36 9.59
C SER A 180 -8.14 0.77 10.53
N ALA A 181 -8.97 1.11 11.53
CA ALA A 181 -8.66 2.16 12.48
C ALA A 181 -7.45 1.78 13.37
N ALA A 182 -7.34 0.51 13.74
CA ALA A 182 -6.18 -0.01 14.46
C ALA A 182 -4.90 0.07 13.61
N VAL A 183 -4.98 -0.26 12.32
CA VAL A 183 -3.84 -0.15 11.39
C VAL A 183 -3.40 1.32 11.25
N ILE A 184 -4.32 2.25 11.00
CA ILE A 184 -4.01 3.69 10.91
C ILE A 184 -3.28 4.16 12.18
N LYS A 185 -3.84 3.84 13.35
CA LYS A 185 -3.23 4.21 14.63
C LYS A 185 -1.82 3.62 14.79
N ALA A 186 -1.64 2.35 14.42
CA ALA A 186 -0.34 1.69 14.50
C ALA A 186 0.69 2.34 13.57
N VAL A 187 0.30 2.68 12.34
CA VAL A 187 1.20 3.37 11.39
C VAL A 187 1.54 4.78 11.86
N HIS A 188 0.61 5.51 12.46
CA HIS A 188 0.89 6.82 13.05
C HIS A 188 1.95 6.72 14.15
N ILE A 189 1.77 5.77 15.08
CA ILE A 189 2.75 5.52 16.15
C ILE A 189 4.11 5.14 15.56
N ALA A 190 4.13 4.34 14.49
CA ALA A 190 5.37 3.96 13.81
C ALA A 190 6.04 5.18 13.16
N ALA A 191 5.30 6.01 12.43
CA ALA A 191 5.81 7.24 11.81
C ALA A 191 6.40 8.18 12.86
N ASP A 192 5.70 8.41 13.97
CA ASP A 192 6.14 9.25 15.10
C ASP A 192 7.42 8.72 15.77
N LYS A 193 7.64 7.41 15.76
CA LYS A 193 8.83 6.80 16.37
C LYS A 193 9.99 6.68 15.40
N ILE A 194 9.73 6.39 14.13
CA ILE A 194 10.77 6.02 13.17
C ILE A 194 11.36 7.26 12.51
N ILE A 195 10.52 8.11 11.89
CA ILE A 195 10.96 9.22 11.04
C ILE A 195 11.85 10.22 11.79
N PRO A 196 11.50 10.65 13.03
CA PRO A 196 12.37 11.53 13.82
C PRO A 196 13.78 10.95 14.06
N ASN A 197 13.86 9.63 14.20
CA ASN A 197 15.07 8.89 14.55
C ASN A 197 15.83 8.30 13.36
N LEU A 198 15.47 8.67 12.12
CA LEU A 198 16.26 8.32 10.95
C LEU A 198 17.54 9.15 10.91
N ASN A 199 18.68 8.49 10.71
CA ASN A 199 19.94 9.17 10.46
C ASN A 199 20.03 9.68 9.01
N LYS A 200 21.12 10.37 8.64
CA LYS A 200 21.27 10.97 7.30
C LYS A 200 21.26 9.93 6.18
N GLU A 201 21.91 8.79 6.38
CA GLU A 201 21.98 7.70 5.38
C GLU A 201 20.62 7.02 5.21
N GLU A 202 19.90 6.76 6.31
CA GLU A 202 18.56 6.19 6.28
C GLU A 202 17.54 7.14 5.64
N LEU A 203 17.63 8.45 5.92
CA LEU A 203 16.81 9.46 5.25
C LEU A 203 17.08 9.51 3.75
N LEU A 204 18.35 9.45 3.34
CA LEU A 204 18.72 9.43 1.93
C LEU A 204 18.16 8.18 1.23
N ALA A 205 18.36 7.01 1.82
CA ALA A 205 17.80 5.76 1.30
C ALA A 205 16.27 5.80 1.17
N LEU A 206 15.59 6.40 2.16
CA LEU A 206 14.15 6.64 2.13
C LEU A 206 13.76 7.56 0.97
N ALA A 207 14.43 8.70 0.82
CA ALA A 207 14.10 9.67 -0.22
C ALA A 207 14.38 9.15 -1.63
N GLU A 208 15.50 8.44 -1.83
CA GLU A 208 15.85 7.84 -3.11
C GLU A 208 14.84 6.79 -3.54
N TYR A 209 14.43 5.92 -2.61
CA TYR A 209 13.50 4.85 -2.91
C TYR A 209 12.05 5.34 -3.02
N HIS A 210 11.53 6.02 -2.00
CA HIS A 210 10.11 6.37 -1.97
C HIS A 210 9.72 7.38 -3.04
N ASP A 211 10.60 8.28 -3.47
CA ASP A 211 10.32 9.19 -4.59
C ASP A 211 9.97 8.43 -5.89
N THR A 212 10.46 7.20 -6.05
CA THR A 212 10.12 6.34 -7.21
C THR A 212 8.69 5.78 -7.17
N LEU A 213 8.01 5.90 -6.03
CA LEU A 213 6.66 5.42 -5.78
C LEU A 213 5.60 6.52 -5.96
N PHE A 214 5.99 7.80 -6.01
CA PHE A 214 5.07 8.94 -6.10
C PHE A 214 5.13 9.62 -7.47
N HIS A 215 3.98 9.69 -8.12
CA HIS A 215 3.81 10.22 -9.47
C HIS A 215 2.88 11.43 -9.45
N ALA A 216 3.24 12.51 -10.14
CA ALA A 216 2.49 13.76 -10.22
C ALA A 216 1.71 13.85 -11.54
#